data_AF-A0AAV7N5I9-F1
#
_entry.id   AF-A0AAV7N5I9-F1
#
_cell.length_a   1.000
_cell.length_b   1.000
_cell.length_c   1.000
_cell.angle_alpha   90.00
_cell.angle_beta   90.00
_cell.angle_gamma   90.00
#
_symmetry.space_group_name_H-M   'P 1'
#
loop_
_entity.id
_entity.type
_entity.pdbx_description
1 polymer ?
#
loop_
_entity_poly.entity_id
_entity_poly.type
_entity_poly.pdbx_seq_one_letter_code
_entity_poly.pdbx_strand_id
1 'polypeptide(L)'
;MDVASHRVPDRSEEKAHPNRYPEVTNQEAIPRGGADREVKLHIDKTMEPVALRHQRIAFNLRPQVEKELDHFEAAGIIECVIVPTPWVVPIAVVRKS
;
A
#
# COMPACT_ATOMS: atom_id res chain seq x y z
N MET A 1 -43.25 -22.57 13.34
CA MET A 1 -42.38 -23.62 12.76
C MET A 1 -41.62 -22.95 11.63
N ASP A 2 -40.36 -22.52 11.69
CA ASP A 2 -39.34 -22.45 12.75
C ASP A 2 -38.51 -21.22 12.39
N VAL A 3 -38.50 -20.21 13.26
CA VAL A 3 -37.61 -19.05 13.10
C VAL A 3 -36.26 -19.52 13.63
N ALA A 4 -35.38 -19.93 12.72
CA ALA A 4 -34.02 -20.32 13.07
C ALA A 4 -33.34 -19.14 13.79
N SER A 5 -33.28 -19.25 15.12
CA SER A 5 -32.65 -18.34 16.04
C SER A 5 -31.19 -18.20 15.64
N HIS A 6 -30.86 -17.14 14.91
CA HIS A 6 -29.49 -16.74 14.65
C HIS A 6 -28.90 -16.23 15.96
N ARG A 7 -28.36 -17.16 16.75
CA ARG A 7 -27.58 -16.84 17.94
C ARG A 7 -26.34 -16.08 17.46
N VAL A 8 -26.25 -14.80 17.78
CA VAL A 8 -25.00 -14.05 17.68
C VAL A 8 -24.04 -14.71 18.68
N PRO A 9 -22.92 -15.29 18.23
CA PRO A 9 -22.00 -15.96 19.14
C PRO A 9 -21.41 -14.94 20.13
N ASP A 10 -21.26 -15.39 21.37
CA ASP A 10 -20.64 -14.61 22.45
C ASP A 10 -19.16 -14.39 22.11
N ARG A 11 -18.65 -13.18 22.33
CA ARG A 11 -17.26 -12.76 22.05
C ARG A 11 -16.23 -13.64 22.79
N SER A 12 -16.65 -14.33 23.84
CA SER A 12 -15.88 -15.33 24.59
C SER A 12 -15.58 -16.62 23.80
N GLU A 13 -16.38 -16.95 22.78
CA GLU A 13 -16.29 -18.20 21.99
C GLU A 13 -15.31 -18.09 20.81
N GLU A 14 -14.77 -16.91 20.52
CA GLU A 14 -13.79 -16.69 19.43
C GLU A 14 -12.36 -17.11 19.83
N LYS A 15 -12.24 -18.29 20.48
CA LYS A 15 -10.93 -18.87 20.78
C LYS A 15 -10.46 -19.78 19.64
N ALA A 16 -9.42 -19.31 18.97
CA ALA A 16 -8.47 -20.08 18.16
C ALA A 16 -9.08 -20.96 17.05
N HIS A 17 -9.65 -20.34 16.01
CA HIS A 17 -9.78 -21.04 14.73
C HIS A 17 -8.41 -21.10 14.03
N PRO A 18 -7.91 -22.27 13.62
CA PRO A 18 -6.73 -22.35 12.76
C PRO A 18 -7.02 -21.57 11.48
N ASN A 19 -6.21 -20.54 11.24
CA ASN A 19 -6.21 -19.62 10.10
C ASN A 19 -7.31 -19.88 9.06
N ARG A 20 -8.53 -19.38 9.33
CA ARG A 20 -9.73 -19.62 8.51
C ARG A 20 -9.62 -19.01 7.10
N TYR A 21 -8.72 -18.04 6.94
CA TYR A 21 -8.46 -17.32 5.71
C TYR A 21 -6.94 -17.10 5.59
N PRO A 22 -6.16 -18.14 5.22
CA PRO A 22 -4.72 -18.01 5.07
C PRO A 22 -4.32 -16.99 4.00
N GLU A 23 -5.17 -16.78 3.01
CA GLU A 23 -4.98 -15.83 1.92
C GLU A 23 -4.99 -14.36 2.36
N VAL A 24 -5.67 -14.01 3.47
CA VAL A 24 -5.68 -12.63 4.02
C VAL A 24 -4.70 -12.46 5.18
N THR A 25 -4.25 -13.57 5.76
CA THR A 25 -3.40 -13.58 6.96
C THR A 25 -1.90 -13.52 6.61
N ASN A 26 -1.55 -13.85 5.37
CA ASN A 26 -0.19 -13.73 4.87
C ASN A 26 0.18 -12.25 4.65
N GLN A 27 0.91 -11.67 5.61
CA GLN A 27 1.45 -10.30 5.53
C GLN A 27 2.45 -10.09 4.37
N GLU A 28 2.87 -11.16 3.70
CA GLU A 28 3.88 -11.14 2.63
C GLU A 28 3.30 -10.78 1.25
N ALA A 29 1.99 -10.93 1.06
CA ALA A 29 1.33 -10.57 -0.19
C ALA A 29 0.45 -9.35 0.06
N ILE A 30 0.87 -8.18 -0.41
CA ILE A 30 -0.07 -7.07 -0.58
C ILE A 30 -1.08 -7.56 -1.62
N PRO A 31 -2.36 -7.82 -1.26
CA PRO A 31 -3.33 -8.22 -2.26
C PRO A 31 -3.42 -7.08 -3.28
N ARG A 32 -3.27 -7.41 -4.57
CA ARG A 32 -3.55 -6.45 -5.65
C ARG A 32 -4.91 -5.82 -5.35
N GLY A 33 -4.92 -4.51 -5.11
CA GLY A 33 -5.96 -3.80 -4.36
C GLY A 33 -7.36 -4.38 -4.56
N GLY A 34 -7.89 -5.04 -3.54
CA GLY A 34 -9.22 -5.66 -3.55
C GLY A 34 -10.39 -4.66 -3.49
N ALA A 35 -10.19 -3.43 -3.96
CA ALA A 35 -11.24 -2.43 -4.07
C ALA A 35 -11.21 -1.87 -5.49
N ASP A 36 -12.23 -2.18 -6.29
CA ASP A 36 -12.52 -1.57 -7.60
C ASP A 36 -12.92 -0.08 -7.45
N ARG A 37 -12.18 0.68 -6.65
CA ARG A 37 -12.51 2.05 -6.29
C ARG A 37 -11.29 2.92 -6.48
N GLU A 38 -11.41 3.83 -7.42
CA GLU A 38 -10.45 4.91 -7.61
C GLU A 38 -10.63 5.96 -6.51
N VAL A 39 -9.53 6.39 -5.90
CA VAL A 39 -9.53 7.45 -4.89
C VAL A 39 -9.10 8.76 -5.54
N LYS A 40 -9.97 9.77 -5.50
CA LYS A 40 -9.65 11.11 -5.99
C LYS A 40 -9.09 11.99 -4.88
N LEU A 41 -7.82 12.38 -5.02
CA LEU A 41 -7.20 13.40 -4.18
C LEU A 41 -7.74 14.78 -4.58
N HIS A 42 -8.38 15.48 -3.64
CA HIS A 42 -8.89 16.83 -3.86
C HIS A 42 -7.79 17.84 -3.56
N ILE A 43 -7.32 18.53 -4.59
CA ILE A 43 -6.27 19.55 -4.51
C ILE A 43 -6.93 20.93 -4.56
N ASP A 44 -6.46 21.86 -3.73
CA ASP A 44 -6.82 23.28 -3.85
C ASP A 44 -6.30 23.82 -5.19
N LYS A 45 -7.22 24.27 -6.04
CA LYS A 45 -6.96 24.70 -7.42
C LYS A 45 -6.15 25.98 -7.52
N THR A 46 -6.00 26.71 -6.42
CA THR A 46 -5.17 27.92 -6.36
C THR A 46 -3.70 27.60 -6.08
N MET A 47 -3.37 26.36 -5.72
CA MET A 47 -1.99 25.96 -5.41
C MET A 47 -1.20 25.67 -6.67
N GLU A 48 0.00 26.25 -6.73
CA GLU A 48 0.97 26.00 -7.78
C GLU A 48 1.67 24.64 -7.57
N PRO A 49 1.94 23.89 -8.65
CA PRO A 49 2.70 22.65 -8.54
C PRO A 49 4.12 22.86 -8.04
N VAL A 50 4.59 21.93 -7.21
CA VAL A 50 5.95 21.97 -6.66
C VAL A 50 6.78 20.84 -7.27
N ALA A 51 7.87 21.21 -7.95
CA ALA A 51 8.88 20.29 -8.44
C ALA A 51 10.18 20.45 -7.65
N LEU A 52 10.40 19.56 -6.68
CA LEU A 52 11.59 19.52 -5.86
C LEU A 52 12.70 18.67 -6.51
N ARG A 53 13.95 19.08 -6.31
CA ARG A 53 15.12 18.32 -6.77
C ARG A 53 15.20 16.98 -6.03
N HIS A 54 15.48 15.91 -6.77
CA HIS A 54 15.75 14.59 -6.19
C HIS A 54 16.97 14.64 -5.24
N GLN A 55 16.83 14.04 -4.06
CA GLN A 55 17.91 13.97 -3.08
C GLN A 55 18.90 12.85 -3.40
N ARG A 56 20.19 13.09 -3.11
CA ARG A 56 21.22 12.09 -3.39
C ARG A 56 21.08 10.89 -2.45
N ILE A 57 20.88 9.71 -3.02
CA ILE A 57 20.92 8.43 -2.29
C ILE A 57 22.38 7.98 -2.12
N ALA A 58 22.73 7.58 -0.89
CA ALA A 58 24.04 7.03 -0.57
C ALA A 58 24.34 5.80 -1.43
N PHE A 59 25.57 5.69 -1.95
CA PHE A 59 25.93 4.68 -2.95
C PHE A 59 25.64 3.24 -2.51
N ASN A 60 25.89 2.92 -1.24
CA ASN A 60 25.63 1.60 -0.68
C ASN A 60 24.14 1.24 -0.55
N LEU A 61 23.25 2.23 -0.59
CA LEU A 61 21.80 2.03 -0.46
C LEU A 61 21.09 1.98 -1.81
N ARG A 62 21.72 2.46 -2.90
CA ARG A 62 21.08 2.47 -4.23
C ARG A 62 20.56 1.11 -4.68
N PRO A 63 21.31 -0.01 -4.57
CA PRO A 63 20.80 -1.30 -5.00
C PRO A 63 19.59 -1.78 -4.20
N GLN A 64 19.49 -1.38 -2.93
CA GLN A 64 18.35 -1.71 -2.08
C GLN A 64 17.12 -0.88 -2.47
N VAL A 65 17.32 0.40 -2.77
CA VAL A 65 16.24 1.29 -3.23
C VAL A 65 15.71 0.84 -4.59
N GLU A 66 16.59 0.55 -5.55
CA GLU A 66 16.20 0.06 -6.88
C GLU A 66 15.38 -1.23 -6.77
N LYS A 67 15.85 -2.20 -5.98
CA LYS A 67 15.11 -3.45 -5.72
C LYS A 67 13.70 -3.21 -5.15
N GLU A 68 13.55 -2.22 -4.26
CA GLU A 68 12.26 -1.91 -3.66
C GLU A 68 11.32 -1.21 -4.67
N LEU A 69 11.86 -0.32 -5.51
CA LEU A 69 11.10 0.29 -6.60
C LEU A 69 10.60 -0.77 -7.59
N ASP A 70 11.46 -1.71 -8.00
CA ASP A 70 11.09 -2.83 -8.86
C ASP A 70 10.01 -3.70 -8.22
N HIS A 71 10.10 -3.96 -6.90
CA HIS A 71 9.09 -4.70 -6.16
C HIS A 71 7.73 -4.00 -6.17
N PHE A 72 7.70 -2.68 -5.96
CA PHE A 72 6.46 -1.90 -5.98
C PHE A 72 5.85 -1.78 -7.37
N GLU A 73 6.66 -1.66 -8.42
CA GLU A 73 6.18 -1.68 -9.80
C GLU A 73 5.59 -3.05 -10.15
N ALA A 74 6.29 -4.15 -9.82
CA ALA A 74 5.80 -5.51 -10.05
C ALA A 74 4.51 -5.84 -9.26
N ALA A 75 4.37 -5.24 -8.07
CA ALA A 75 3.16 -5.35 -7.25
C ALA A 75 1.99 -4.47 -7.76
N GLY A 76 2.24 -3.57 -8.72
CA GLY A 76 1.24 -2.63 -9.24
C GLY A 76 0.90 -1.49 -8.28
N ILE A 77 1.85 -1.12 -7.40
CA ILE A 77 1.70 -0.03 -6.42
C ILE A 77 2.13 1.31 -7.02
N ILE A 78 3.19 1.30 -7.84
CA ILE A 78 3.68 2.46 -8.58
C ILE A 78 3.81 2.13 -10.06
N GLU A 79 3.88 3.16 -10.89
CA GLU A 79 4.09 3.04 -12.33
C GLU A 79 5.08 4.07 -12.85
N CYS A 80 5.81 3.70 -13.91
CA CYS A 80 6.69 4.63 -14.61
C CYS A 80 5.87 5.60 -15.47
N VAL A 81 6.08 6.91 -15.29
CA VAL A 81 5.43 7.95 -16.10
C VAL A 81 6.36 8.45 -17.20
N ILE A 82 5.87 8.46 -18.44
CA ILE A 82 6.65 8.92 -19.63
C ILE A 82 6.91 10.43 -19.55
N VAL A 83 5.90 11.18 -19.11
CA VAL A 83 5.97 12.63 -18.92
C VAL A 83 5.97 12.91 -17.42
N PRO A 84 6.98 13.61 -16.89
CA PRO A 84 7.01 13.94 -15.47
C PRO A 84 5.81 14.82 -15.12
N THR A 85 5.21 14.55 -13.97
CA THR A 85 4.17 15.41 -13.43
C THR A 85 4.79 16.73 -12.98
N PRO A 86 4.00 17.82 -12.96
CA PRO A 86 4.45 19.08 -12.34
C PRO A 86 4.76 18.96 -10.83
N TRP A 87 4.35 17.86 -10.20
CA TRP A 87 4.52 17.58 -8.78
C TRP A 87 5.62 16.53 -8.56
N VAL A 88 6.81 16.99 -8.20
CA VAL A 88 7.96 16.10 -7.94
C VAL A 88 8.41 16.30 -6.51
N VAL A 89 8.47 15.21 -5.75
CA VAL A 89 8.98 15.21 -4.37
C VAL A 89 10.12 14.20 -4.24
N PRO A 90 11.19 14.50 -3.48
CA PRO A 90 12.27 13.56 -3.27
C PRO A 90 11.83 12.41 -2.36
N ILE A 91 12.33 11.22 -2.64
CA ILE A 91 12.23 10.06 -1.74
C ILE A 91 13.35 10.11 -0.69
N ALA A 92 12.99 9.81 0.56
CA ALA A 92 13.91 9.68 1.67
C ALA A 92 14.06 8.20 2.05
N VAL A 93 15.31 7.72 2.17
CA VAL A 93 15.60 6.33 2.55
C VAL A 93 15.76 6.25 4.07
N VAL A 94 14.92 5.45 4.72
CA VAL A 94 14.92 5.26 6.17
C VAL A 94 15.31 3.83 6.49
N ARG A 95 16.19 3.64 7.48
CA ARG A 95 16.48 2.32 8.04
C ARG A 95 15.43 1.99 9.09
N LYS A 96 14.68 0.91 8.88
CA LYS A 96 13.75 0.38 9.88
C LYS A 96 14.55 -0.50 10.86
N SER A 97 14.26 -0.35 12.16
CA SER A 97 14.82 -1.15 13.25
C SER A 97 14.13 -2.50 13.39
#